data_AF-A0AAU2FZ37-F1
#
_entry.id   AF-A0AAU2FZ37-F1
#
_cell.length_a   1.000
_cell.length_b   1.000
_cell.length_c   1.000
_cell.angle_alpha   90.00
_cell.angle_beta   90.00
_cell.angle_gamma   90.00
#
_symmetry.space_group_name_H-M   'P 1'
#
loop_
_entity.id
_entity.type
_entity.pdbx_description
1 polymer ?
#
loop_
_entity_poly.entity_id
_entity_poly.type
_entity_poly.pdbx_seq_one_letter_code
_entity_poly.pdbx_strand_id
1 'polypeptide(L)' 'MEEHDGGPAAGKLEEGRLLKELEAIHRTRHETLLYGSDEALVTHTQRMNELEHEYVRRHPQRAQTAARTRSGARARSGED' A
#
# COMPACT_ATOMS: atom_id res chain seq x y z
N MET A 1 15.19 21.40 -6.77
CA MET A 1 13.83 20.95 -7.08
C MET A 1 14.01 19.83 -8.09
N GLU A 2 14.35 18.64 -7.63
CA GLU A 2 14.38 17.47 -8.50
C GLU A 2 12.98 16.85 -8.44
N GLU A 3 12.39 16.71 -9.62
CA GLU A 3 11.05 16.21 -9.85
C GLU A 3 10.92 14.77 -9.35
N HIS A 4 9.77 14.47 -8.76
CA HIS A 4 9.39 13.14 -8.26
C HIS A 4 9.71 12.03 -9.29
N ASP A 5 10.70 11.18 -8.98
CA ASP A 5 10.99 9.91 -9.66
C ASP A 5 9.91 8.83 -9.36
N GLY A 6 8.66 9.27 -9.15
CA GLY A 6 7.53 8.45 -8.73
C GLY A 6 6.71 7.87 -9.87
N GLY A 7 7.13 8.04 -11.13
CA GLY A 7 6.29 7.70 -12.28
C GLY A 7 5.01 8.54 -12.35
N PRO A 8 4.06 8.21 -13.25
CA PRO A 8 2.80 8.92 -13.34
C PRO A 8 1.96 8.77 -12.06
N ALA A 9 1.13 9.79 -11.77
CA ALA A 9 0.20 9.77 -10.64
C ALA A 9 -0.67 8.51 -10.64
N ALA A 10 -0.97 7.95 -9.47
CA ALA A 10 -1.68 6.68 -9.33
C ALA A 10 -3.04 6.69 -10.05
N GLY A 11 -3.75 7.82 -9.99
CA GLY A 11 -5.03 8.01 -10.69
C GLY A 11 -4.96 7.91 -12.23
N LYS A 12 -3.76 8.01 -12.81
CA LYS A 12 -3.51 7.86 -14.26
C LYS A 12 -3.03 6.46 -14.64
N LEU A 13 -2.85 5.55 -13.68
CA LEU A 13 -2.41 4.18 -13.95
C LEU A 13 -3.58 3.31 -14.40
N GLU A 14 -3.38 2.54 -15.45
CA GLU A 14 -4.26 1.41 -15.77
C GLU A 14 -4.22 0.36 -14.66
N GLU A 15 -5.31 -0.39 -14.47
CA GLU A 15 -5.47 -1.33 -13.35
C GLU A 15 -4.31 -2.33 -13.20
N GLY A 16 -3.93 -2.99 -14.29
CA GLY A 16 -2.83 -3.95 -14.27
C GLY A 16 -1.47 -3.32 -13.93
N ARG A 17 -1.28 -2.03 -14.20
CA ARG A 17 -0.07 -1.31 -13.84
C ARG A 17 -0.10 -0.90 -12.36
N LEU A 18 -1.24 -0.43 -11.86
CA LEU A 18 -1.46 -0.11 -10.46
C LEU A 18 -1.15 -1.31 -9.56
N LEU A 19 -1.69 -2.50 -9.89
CA LEU A 19 -1.46 -3.72 -9.11
C LEU A 19 0.01 -4.15 -9.11
N LYS A 20 0.71 -4.04 -10.25
CA LYS A 20 2.15 -4.35 -10.34
C LYS A 20 3.00 -3.39 -9.51
N GLU A 21 2.66 -2.11 -9.50
CA GLU A 21 3.38 -1.13 -8.69
C GLU A 21 3.14 -1.33 -7.19
N LEU A 22 1.91 -1.67 -6.78
CA LEU A 22 1.61 -2.05 -5.40
C LEU A 22 2.42 -3.27 -4.95
N GLU A 23 2.47 -4.32 -5.76
CA GLU A 23 3.29 -5.50 -5.46
C GLU A 23 4.78 -5.14 -5.33
N ALA A 24 5.30 -4.34 -6.26
CA ALA A 24 6.70 -3.94 -6.27
C ALA A 24 7.07 -3.09 -5.04
N ILE A 25 6.24 -2.10 -4.68
CA ILE A 25 6.52 -1.19 -3.57
C ILE A 25 6.36 -1.88 -2.21
N HIS A 26 5.41 -2.81 -2.07
CA HIS A 26 5.26 -3.59 -0.84
C HIS A 26 6.45 -4.52 -0.60
N ARG A 27 7.01 -5.11 -1.66
CA ARG A 27 8.16 -6.02 -1.57
C ARG A 27 9.41 -5.36 -0.97
N THR A 28 9.64 -4.08 -1.25
CA THR A 28 10.84 -3.36 -0.78
C THR A 28 10.59 -2.49 0.46
N ARG A 29 9.36 -2.51 1.01
CA ARG A 29 8.97 -1.63 2.14
C ARG A 29 9.83 -1.84 3.38
N HIS A 30 10.01 -3.09 3.78
CA HIS A 30 10.72 -3.39 5.01
C HIS A 30 12.22 -3.04 4.89
N GLU A 31 12.81 -3.33 3.73
CA GLU A 31 14.19 -2.96 3.43
C GLU A 31 14.37 -1.43 3.41
N THR A 32 13.47 -0.70 2.75
CA THR A 32 13.49 0.78 2.73
C THR A 32 13.32 1.37 4.13
N LEU A 33 12.51 0.72 5.00
CA LEU A 33 12.30 1.15 6.38
C LEU A 33 13.56 0.97 7.24
N LEU A 34 14.28 -0.15 7.08
CA LEU A 34 15.43 -0.47 7.93
C LEU A 34 16.73 0.16 7.43
N TYR A 35 16.89 0.27 6.10
CA TYR A 35 18.19 0.57 5.48
C TYR A 35 18.13 1.71 4.46
N GLY A 36 16.95 2.25 4.16
CA GLY A 36 16.82 3.43 3.30
C GLY A 36 17.30 4.70 4.00
N SER A 37 17.71 5.69 3.21
CA SER A 37 17.88 7.05 3.74
C SER A 37 16.53 7.64 4.16
N ASP A 38 16.56 8.68 5.00
CA ASP A 38 15.33 9.38 5.41
C ASP A 38 14.53 9.88 4.20
N GLU A 39 15.21 10.41 3.18
CA GLU A 39 14.60 10.86 1.93
C GLU A 39 13.96 9.69 1.16
N ALA A 40 14.66 8.56 1.04
CA ALA A 40 14.12 7.38 0.39
C ALA A 40 12.87 6.86 1.12
N LEU A 41 12.89 6.86 2.46
CA LEU A 41 11.75 6.47 3.27
C LEU A 41 10.54 7.39 3.09
N VAL A 42 10.77 8.70 3.03
CA VAL A 42 9.70 9.70 2.78
C VAL A 42 9.08 9.48 1.40
N THR A 43 9.89 9.43 0.35
CA THR A 43 9.42 9.24 -1.03
C THR A 43 8.68 7.91 -1.19
N HIS A 44 9.22 6.84 -0.63
CA HIS A 44 8.59 5.52 -0.66
C HIS A 44 7.24 5.51 0.08
N THR A 45 7.16 6.15 1.24
CA THR A 45 5.91 6.24 2.01
C THR A 45 4.85 7.05 1.26
N GLN A 46 5.24 8.16 0.64
CA GLN A 46 4.33 8.98 -0.18
C GLN A 46 3.77 8.19 -1.36
N ARG A 47 4.65 7.52 -2.13
CA ARG A 47 4.23 6.74 -3.29
C ARG A 47 3.34 5.56 -2.89
N MET A 48 3.67 4.86 -1.81
CA MET A 48 2.85 3.76 -1.29
C MET A 48 1.45 4.22 -0.94
N ASN A 49 1.34 5.33 -0.18
CA ASN A 49 0.04 5.89 0.20
C ASN A 49 -0.78 6.30 -1.03
N GLU A 50 -0.15 6.89 -2.05
CA GLU A 50 -0.82 7.28 -3.29
C GLU A 50 -1.44 6.07 -4.02
N LEU A 51 -0.65 5.00 -4.18
CA LEU A 51 -1.09 3.77 -4.84
C LEU A 51 -2.19 3.04 -4.05
N GLU A 52 -2.04 2.96 -2.73
CA GLU A 52 -3.03 2.31 -1.86
C GLU A 52 -4.36 3.07 -1.84
N HIS A 53 -4.30 4.40 -1.78
CA HIS A 53 -5.50 5.23 -1.83
C HIS A 53 -6.25 5.06 -3.15
N GLU A 54 -5.53 5.03 -4.27
CA GLU A 54 -6.14 4.79 -5.58
C GLU A 54 -6.79 3.39 -5.66
N TYR A 55 -6.11 2.36 -5.15
CA TYR A 55 -6.68 1.01 -5.11
C TYR A 55 -7.96 0.96 -4.29
N VAL A 56 -7.98 1.54 -3.08
CA VAL A 56 -9.19 1.58 -2.24
C VAL A 56 -10.31 2.37 -2.91
N ARG A 57 -9.99 3.47 -3.59
CA ARG A 57 -10.96 4.28 -4.35
C ARG A 57 -11.62 3.49 -5.48
N ARG A 58 -10.85 2.66 -6.20
CA ARG A 58 -11.37 1.80 -7.29
C ARG A 58 -12.13 0.58 -6.79
N HIS A 59 -11.75 0.06 -5.62
CA HIS A 59 -12.29 -1.17 -5.06
C HIS A 59 -13.01 -0.94 -3.71
N PRO A 60 -14.11 -0.16 -3.68
CA PRO A 60 -14.81 0.16 -2.43
C PRO A 60 -15.44 -1.07 -1.77
N GLN A 61 -15.72 -2.13 -2.56
CA GLN A 61 -16.28 -3.40 -2.09
C GLN A 61 -15.22 -4.50 -1.95
N ARG A 62 -13.92 -4.13 -1.82
CA ARG A 62 -12.84 -5.11 -1.67
C ARG A 62 -13.14 -6.10 -0.54
N ALA A 63 -12.94 -7.38 -0.81
CA ALA A 63 -13.18 -8.44 0.17
C ALA A 63 -12.26 -8.24 1.38
N GLN A 64 -12.84 -8.17 2.57
CA GLN A 64 -12.11 -8.16 3.83
C GLN A 64 -12.18 -9.56 4.43
N THR A 65 -11.04 -10.19 4.65
CA THR A 65 -11.02 -11.44 5.41
C THR A 65 -11.50 -11.16 6.83
N ALA A 66 -12.51 -11.87 7.32
CA ALA A 66 -13.09 -11.66 8.65
C ALA A 66 -12.01 -11.67 9.76
N ALA A 67 -11.02 -12.57 9.66
CA ALA A 67 -9.87 -12.65 10.57
C ALA A 67 -8.96 -11.40 10.59
N ARG A 68 -9.00 -10.57 9.55
CA ARG A 68 -8.27 -9.28 9.47
C ARG A 68 -9.10 -8.09 9.93
N THR A 69 -10.32 -8.31 10.39
CA THR A 69 -11.12 -7.29 11.08
C THR A 69 -10.90 -7.39 12.59
N ARG A 70 -11.06 -6.27 13.31
CA ARG A 70 -10.99 -6.27 14.77
C ARG A 70 -12.05 -7.19 15.39
N SER A 71 -13.26 -7.21 14.82
CA SER A 71 -14.36 -8.04 15.30
C SER A 71 -14.06 -9.53 15.12
N GLY A 72 -13.58 -9.94 13.94
CA GLY A 72 -13.21 -11.33 13.69
C GLY A 72 -11.97 -11.77 14.47
N ALA A 73 -11.01 -10.89 14.72
CA ALA A 73 -9.88 -11.19 15.60
C ALA A 73 -10.34 -11.49 17.04
N ARG A 74 -11.30 -10.71 17.56
CA ARG A 74 -11.88 -10.91 18.90
C ARG A 74 -12.75 -12.15 19.01
N ALA A 75 -13.51 -12.48 17.96
CA ALA A 75 -14.32 -13.70 17.94
C ALA A 75 -13.46 -14.95 18.17
N ARG A 76 -12.27 -15.02 17.53
CA ARG A 76 -11.33 -16.14 17.70
C ARG A 76 -10.70 -16.25 19.10
N SER A 77 -10.63 -15.15 19.84
CA SER A 77 -10.04 -15.11 21.19
C SER A 77 -11.08 -15.27 22.30
N GLY A 78 -12.37 -15.23 21.96
CA GLY A 78 -13.49 -15.46 22.89
C GLY A 78 -14.11 -16.84 22.74
N GLU A 79 -13.48 -17.74 21.97
CA GLU A 79 -13.83 -19.16 21.86
C GLU A 79 -13.12 -20.03 22.93
N ASP A 80 -12.58 -19.42 23.99
CA ASP A 80 -12.05 -20.07 25.21
C ASP A 80 -13.03 -19.92 26.40
#